data_AF-A0A2T4VNZ2-F1
#
_entry.id   AF-A0A2T4VNZ2-F1
#
_cell.length_a   1.000
_cell.length_b   1.000
_cell.length_c   1.000
_cell.angle_alpha   90.00
_cell.angle_beta   90.00
_cell.angle_gamma   90.00
#
_symmetry.space_group_name_H-M   'P 1'
#
loop_
_entity.id
_entity.type
_entity.pdbx_description
1 polymer ?
#
loop_
_entity_poly.entity_id
_entity_poly.type
_entity_poly.pdbx_seq_one_letter_code
_entity_poly.pdbx_strand_id
1 'polypeptide(L)'
;MKNFGPFDTYTDAILAACPMILSKPNATVGYLQNSNPELARRTATEYCAWLYYTPEHKYEMSMLTDLSRPEDLVTGKKSCILPPFVSDARYAPGDLRYIFALHNHPYGSILSPQDIQFIKDMASIHEWSIKTKDARQIMLSIIAFFSRSKDPAAPSCDGFYQYVPATRSMTLWTQREGQWQHELIDPEIWDKPRPRRIEKQ
;
A
#
# COMPACT_ATOMS: atom_id res chain seq x y z
N MET A 1 9.93 -15.14 1.68
CA MET A 1 10.59 -14.63 0.45
C MET A 1 12.03 -14.34 0.81
N LYS A 2 13.01 -14.87 0.06
CA LYS A 2 14.40 -14.41 0.19
C LYS A 2 14.53 -13.10 -0.58
N ASN A 3 14.87 -12.03 0.14
CA ASN A 3 15.47 -10.79 -0.34
C ASN A 3 14.66 -10.02 -1.41
N PHE A 4 13.57 -9.36 -1.01
CA PHE A 4 13.07 -8.24 -1.83
C PHE A 4 13.98 -7.03 -1.54
N GLY A 5 14.92 -6.80 -2.46
CA GLY A 5 16.03 -5.87 -2.28
C GLY A 5 17.37 -6.62 -2.12
N PRO A 6 18.48 -5.89 -1.90
CA PRO A 6 18.55 -4.45 -1.65
C PRO A 6 18.34 -3.58 -2.89
N PHE A 7 17.69 -2.42 -2.72
CA PHE A 7 17.59 -1.37 -3.73
C PHE A 7 18.42 -0.13 -3.36
N ASP A 8 18.87 0.60 -4.38
CA ASP A 8 19.63 1.85 -4.22
C ASP A 8 18.75 3.07 -3.98
N THR A 9 17.50 3.04 -4.47
CA THR A 9 16.54 4.12 -4.29
C THR A 9 15.19 3.57 -3.81
N TYR A 10 14.45 4.37 -3.05
CA TYR A 10 13.09 4.01 -2.65
C TYR A 10 12.14 3.94 -3.84
N THR A 11 12.41 4.72 -4.90
CA THR A 11 11.63 4.70 -6.14
C THR A 11 11.73 3.34 -6.81
N ASP A 12 12.95 2.81 -6.98
CA ASP A 12 13.14 1.46 -7.55
C ASP A 12 12.45 0.40 -6.71
N ALA A 13 12.50 0.53 -5.38
CA ALA A 13 11.83 -0.38 -4.47
C ALA A 13 10.30 -0.33 -4.61
N ILE A 14 9.69 0.86 -4.72
CA ILE A 14 8.25 1.02 -5.00
C ILE A 14 7.89 0.40 -6.35
N LEU A 15 8.67 0.69 -7.40
CA LEU A 15 8.41 0.20 -8.75
C LEU A 15 8.54 -1.32 -8.85
N ALA A 16 9.44 -1.93 -8.09
CA ALA A 16 9.52 -3.38 -7.97
C ALA A 16 8.39 -3.97 -7.11
N ALA A 17 7.91 -3.23 -6.10
CA ALA A 17 6.92 -3.74 -5.15
C ALA A 17 5.54 -3.81 -5.78
N CYS A 18 5.16 -2.81 -6.59
CA CYS A 18 3.85 -2.73 -7.20
C CYS A 18 3.46 -3.99 -8.01
N PRO A 19 4.20 -4.45 -9.04
CA PRO A 19 3.86 -5.66 -9.77
C PRO A 19 3.97 -6.92 -8.89
N MET A 20 4.87 -6.94 -7.90
CA MET A 20 5.02 -8.08 -7.01
C MET A 20 3.81 -8.25 -6.07
N ILE A 21 3.25 -7.16 -5.56
CA ILE A 21 2.04 -7.18 -4.72
C ILE A 21 0.81 -7.46 -5.58
N LEU A 22 0.66 -6.76 -6.70
CA LEU A 22 -0.53 -6.88 -7.55
C LEU A 22 -0.64 -8.24 -8.26
N SER A 23 0.46 -8.96 -8.43
CA SER A 23 0.46 -10.33 -8.98
C SER A 23 0.04 -11.41 -7.97
N LYS A 24 -0.22 -11.06 -6.72
CA LYS A 24 -0.70 -12.03 -5.72
C LYS A 24 -2.16 -12.42 -5.99
N PRO A 25 -2.57 -13.64 -5.61
CA PRO A 25 -3.92 -14.12 -5.84
C PRO A 25 -4.99 -13.16 -5.27
N ASN A 26 -5.90 -12.72 -6.13
CA ASN A 26 -6.99 -11.80 -5.78
C ASN A 26 -6.54 -10.44 -5.21
N ALA A 27 -5.28 -10.04 -5.43
CA ALA A 27 -4.81 -8.69 -5.12
C ALA A 27 -5.48 -7.61 -5.98
N THR A 28 -6.08 -8.03 -7.10
CA THR A 28 -6.89 -7.19 -7.98
C THR A 28 -8.18 -7.95 -8.30
N VAL A 29 -9.33 -7.30 -8.10
CA VAL A 29 -10.65 -7.86 -8.42
C VAL A 29 -11.58 -6.83 -9.05
N GLY A 30 -11.08 -5.63 -9.37
CA GLY A 30 -11.87 -4.57 -10.00
C GLY A 30 -12.55 -5.01 -11.31
N TYR A 31 -11.94 -5.95 -12.05
CA TYR A 31 -12.50 -6.54 -13.26
C TYR A 31 -13.81 -7.32 -13.01
N LEU A 32 -14.05 -7.81 -11.79
CA LEU A 32 -15.28 -8.51 -11.40
C LEU A 32 -16.38 -7.58 -10.90
N GLN A 33 -16.08 -6.31 -10.63
CA GLN A 33 -16.99 -5.43 -9.88
C GLN A 33 -18.34 -5.20 -10.62
N ASN A 34 -18.33 -5.22 -11.95
CA ASN A 34 -19.53 -5.04 -12.77
C ASN A 34 -20.21 -6.37 -13.14
N SER A 35 -19.45 -7.47 -13.23
CA SER A 35 -19.97 -8.75 -13.71
C SER A 35 -20.40 -9.69 -12.58
N ASN A 36 -19.69 -9.66 -11.44
CA ASN A 36 -19.99 -10.48 -10.27
C ASN A 36 -19.49 -9.80 -8.97
N PRO A 37 -20.20 -8.77 -8.49
CA PRO A 37 -19.77 -7.99 -7.32
C PRO A 37 -19.67 -8.81 -6.04
N GLU A 38 -20.54 -9.81 -5.86
CA GLU A 38 -20.49 -10.70 -4.69
C GLU A 38 -19.23 -11.57 -4.68
N LEU A 39 -18.85 -12.12 -5.84
CA LEU A 39 -17.59 -12.85 -5.96
C LEU A 39 -16.41 -11.91 -5.69
N ALA A 40 -16.40 -10.73 -6.31
CA ALA A 40 -15.36 -9.73 -6.11
C ALA A 40 -15.18 -9.40 -4.62
N ARG A 41 -16.27 -9.25 -3.87
CA ARG A 41 -16.25 -8.99 -2.42
C ARG A 41 -15.63 -10.13 -1.61
N ARG A 42 -15.98 -11.37 -1.94
CA ARG A 42 -15.55 -12.56 -1.18
C ARG A 42 -14.12 -12.98 -1.47
N THR A 43 -13.61 -12.66 -2.66
CA THR A 43 -12.27 -13.11 -3.09
C THR A 43 -11.20 -12.04 -2.89
N ALA A 44 -11.54 -10.75 -2.86
CA ALA A 44 -10.58 -9.66 -2.65
C ALA A 44 -9.65 -9.95 -1.48
N THR A 45 -8.34 -9.81 -1.72
CA THR A 45 -7.30 -9.97 -0.69
C THR A 45 -6.37 -8.77 -0.74
N GLU A 46 -6.15 -8.15 0.41
CA GLU A 46 -5.06 -7.19 0.60
C GLU A 46 -3.79 -7.91 1.06
N TYR A 47 -2.67 -7.45 0.56
CA TYR A 47 -1.32 -7.85 0.92
C TYR A 47 -0.57 -6.60 1.33
N CYS A 48 0.13 -6.64 2.46
CA CYS A 48 1.00 -5.53 2.88
C CYS A 48 2.41 -5.96 3.22
N ALA A 49 3.30 -4.98 3.16
CA ALA A 49 4.66 -5.08 3.67
C ALA A 49 5.16 -3.70 4.12
N TRP A 50 6.18 -3.71 4.97
CA TRP A 50 6.97 -2.51 5.22
C TRP A 50 8.05 -2.39 4.16
N LEU A 51 8.24 -1.18 3.64
CA LEU A 51 9.51 -0.75 3.05
C LEU A 51 10.28 0.02 4.11
N TYR A 52 11.55 -0.34 4.31
CA TYR A 52 12.44 0.26 5.29
C TYR A 52 13.83 0.51 4.70
N TYR A 53 14.54 1.44 5.31
CA TYR A 53 15.92 1.79 5.02
C TYR A 53 16.85 1.13 6.04
N THR A 54 17.93 0.51 5.55
CA THR A 54 18.84 -0.31 6.34
C THR A 54 20.12 0.45 6.74
N PRO A 55 20.88 -0.03 7.74
CA PRO A 55 22.19 0.53 8.11
C PRO A 55 23.20 0.59 6.96
N GLU A 56 23.10 -0.32 5.99
CA GLU A 56 23.95 -0.40 4.79
C GLU A 56 23.52 0.60 3.71
N HIS A 57 22.58 1.48 4.04
CA HIS A 57 22.08 2.53 3.17
C HIS A 57 21.32 2.00 1.95
N LYS A 58 20.61 0.89 2.11
CA LYS A 58 19.76 0.28 1.09
C LYS A 58 18.29 0.34 1.49
N TYR A 59 17.42 0.13 0.51
CA TYR A 59 15.99 -0.04 0.74
C TYR A 59 15.62 -1.51 0.59
N GLU A 60 14.85 -2.00 1.55
CA GLU A 60 14.43 -3.39 1.60
C GLU A 60 12.98 -3.47 2.07
N MET A 61 12.32 -4.57 1.71
CA MET A 61 10.93 -4.79 2.07
C MET A 61 10.79 -6.03 2.96
N SER A 62 9.85 -5.96 3.89
CA SER A 62 9.50 -7.10 4.73
C SER A 62 8.88 -8.23 3.91
N MET A 63 8.68 -9.38 4.56
CA MET A 63 7.76 -10.37 3.99
C MET A 63 6.37 -9.77 3.82
N LEU A 64 5.70 -10.17 2.75
CA LEU A 64 4.29 -9.88 2.55
C LEU A 64 3.45 -10.65 3.56
N THR A 65 2.40 -10.00 4.03
CA THR A 65 1.37 -10.57 4.89
C THR A 65 0.00 -10.29 4.28
N ASP A 66 -0.87 -11.29 4.33
CA ASP A 66 -2.29 -11.23 4.00
C ASP A 66 -3.15 -11.57 5.23
N LEU A 67 -2.56 -11.50 6.42
CA LEU A 67 -3.26 -11.74 7.67
C LEU A 67 -4.36 -10.70 7.85
N SER A 68 -5.61 -11.14 7.77
CA SER A 68 -6.77 -10.27 7.97
C SER A 68 -6.99 -9.95 9.43
N ARG A 69 -7.66 -8.82 9.68
CA ARG A 69 -8.06 -8.43 11.03
C ARG A 69 -9.15 -9.37 11.56
N PRO A 70 -9.30 -9.57 12.88
CA PRO A 70 -10.40 -10.37 13.40
C PRO A 70 -11.79 -9.89 12.92
N GLU A 71 -11.99 -8.57 12.84
CA GLU A 71 -13.23 -7.94 12.36
C GLU A 71 -13.54 -8.18 10.87
N ASP A 72 -12.53 -8.50 10.07
CA ASP A 72 -12.66 -8.78 8.64
C ASP A 72 -13.48 -10.06 8.39
N LEU A 73 -13.40 -11.03 9.30
CA LEU A 73 -14.18 -12.25 9.26
C LEU A 73 -15.70 -11.97 9.30
N VAL A 74 -16.10 -10.90 10.00
CA VAL A 74 -17.51 -10.51 10.15
C VAL A 74 -17.99 -9.69 8.95
N THR A 75 -17.13 -8.82 8.41
CA THR A 75 -17.52 -7.93 7.30
C THR A 75 -17.34 -8.57 5.92
N GLY A 76 -16.60 -9.69 5.84
CA GLY A 76 -16.23 -10.35 4.59
C GLY A 76 -15.35 -9.47 3.69
N LYS A 77 -14.69 -8.46 4.27
CA LYS A 77 -13.58 -7.74 3.66
C LYS A 77 -12.31 -8.43 4.11
N LYS A 78 -11.27 -8.52 3.29
CA LYS A 78 -9.95 -8.96 3.75
C LYS A 78 -9.00 -7.78 3.63
N SER A 79 -8.81 -7.07 4.72
CA SER A 79 -7.67 -6.17 4.87
C SER A 79 -6.43 -6.98 5.22
N CYS A 80 -5.28 -6.31 5.33
CA CYS A 80 -4.07 -6.93 5.83
C CYS A 80 -3.56 -6.20 7.08
N ILE A 81 -3.00 -6.96 8.02
CA ILE A 81 -2.34 -6.44 9.22
C ILE A 81 -0.84 -6.39 8.97
N LEU A 82 -0.27 -5.21 9.19
CA LEU A 82 1.17 -5.01 9.22
C LEU A 82 1.63 -4.77 10.67
N PRO A 83 2.60 -5.55 11.19
CA PRO A 83 3.09 -5.34 12.55
C PRO A 83 3.86 -4.02 12.66
N PRO A 84 3.92 -3.40 13.85
CA PRO A 84 4.69 -2.16 14.04
C PRO A 84 6.20 -2.36 13.84
N PHE A 85 6.71 -3.58 14.01
CA PHE A 85 8.13 -3.87 13.82
C PHE A 85 8.34 -5.08 12.92
N VAL A 86 9.31 -4.97 12.01
CA VAL A 86 9.82 -6.08 11.20
C VAL A 86 10.89 -6.82 12.00
N SER A 87 10.76 -8.14 12.05
CA SER A 87 11.81 -9.03 12.57
C SER A 87 12.67 -9.52 11.41
N ASP A 88 13.78 -8.82 11.16
CA ASP A 88 14.80 -9.24 10.19
C ASP A 88 16.08 -9.67 10.91
N ALA A 89 16.44 -10.95 10.82
CA ALA A 89 17.59 -11.50 11.54
C ALA A 89 18.94 -10.94 11.08
N ARG A 90 18.99 -10.20 9.97
CA ARG A 90 20.21 -9.54 9.47
C ARG A 90 20.54 -8.25 10.24
N TYR A 91 19.56 -7.66 10.93
CA TYR A 91 19.65 -6.34 11.53
C TYR A 91 19.27 -6.39 13.02
N ALA A 92 19.88 -5.54 13.85
CA ALA A 92 19.51 -5.50 15.25
C ALA A 92 18.14 -4.81 15.43
N PRO A 93 17.42 -5.10 16.53
CA PRO A 93 16.20 -4.37 16.86
C PRO A 93 16.45 -2.85 16.90
N GLY A 94 15.68 -2.10 16.11
CA GLY A 94 15.80 -0.63 16.04
C GLY A 94 16.72 -0.09 14.94
N ASP A 95 17.47 -0.95 14.23
CA ASP A 95 18.33 -0.52 13.13
C ASP A 95 17.53 -0.11 11.88
N LEU A 96 16.34 -0.69 11.73
CA LEU A 96 15.48 -0.46 10.58
C LEU A 96 14.75 0.88 10.69
N ARG A 97 14.82 1.66 9.62
CA ARG A 97 14.16 2.97 9.50
C ARG A 97 12.95 2.84 8.57
N TYR A 98 11.76 2.80 9.13
CA TYR A 98 10.51 2.58 8.40
C TYR A 98 10.16 3.78 7.52
N ILE A 99 9.84 3.54 6.25
CA ILE A 99 9.52 4.63 5.31
C ILE A 99 8.12 4.49 4.72
N PHE A 100 7.74 3.33 4.17
CA PHE A 100 6.43 3.16 3.56
C PHE A 100 5.74 1.90 4.05
N ALA A 101 4.51 2.04 4.51
CA ALA A 101 3.57 0.93 4.59
C ALA A 101 3.00 0.71 3.18
N LEU A 102 3.34 -0.42 2.56
CA LEU A 102 2.90 -0.77 1.22
C LEU A 102 1.72 -1.72 1.30
N HIS A 103 0.67 -1.50 0.51
CA HIS A 103 -0.41 -2.47 0.31
C HIS A 103 -1.07 -2.32 -1.07
N ASN A 104 -1.97 -3.22 -1.43
CA ASN A 104 -2.84 -3.08 -2.61
C ASN A 104 -4.27 -2.74 -2.22
N HIS A 105 -4.97 -2.06 -3.12
CA HIS A 105 -6.42 -1.91 -3.09
C HIS A 105 -7.06 -2.74 -4.21
N PRO A 106 -7.76 -3.85 -3.90
CA PRO A 106 -8.28 -4.78 -4.89
C PRO A 106 -9.25 -4.16 -5.92
N TYR A 107 -9.93 -3.07 -5.55
CA TYR A 107 -10.86 -2.32 -6.39
C TYR A 107 -10.28 -1.02 -6.97
N GLY A 108 -9.01 -0.71 -6.70
CA GLY A 108 -8.41 0.57 -7.07
C GLY A 108 -9.02 1.79 -6.38
N SER A 109 -9.62 1.58 -5.20
CA SER A 109 -10.13 2.67 -4.36
C SER A 109 -9.01 3.57 -3.83
N ILE A 110 -9.38 4.80 -3.47
CA ILE A 110 -8.57 5.67 -2.61
C ILE A 110 -8.31 5.03 -1.24
N LEU A 111 -7.28 5.50 -0.52
CA LEU A 111 -6.97 5.15 0.87
C LEU A 111 -8.20 5.29 1.77
N SER A 112 -8.45 4.27 2.59
CA SER A 112 -9.54 4.24 3.55
C SER A 112 -9.21 5.05 4.82
N PRO A 113 -10.22 5.43 5.63
CA PRO A 113 -9.97 6.00 6.94
C PRO A 113 -9.11 5.11 7.85
N GLN A 114 -9.21 3.78 7.69
CA GLN A 114 -8.39 2.82 8.44
C GLN A 114 -6.92 2.88 8.03
N ASP A 115 -6.61 3.05 6.75
CA ASP A 115 -5.24 3.21 6.25
C ASP A 115 -4.61 4.50 6.81
N ILE A 116 -5.38 5.59 6.76
CA ILE A 116 -4.98 6.89 7.30
C ILE A 116 -4.73 6.80 8.80
N GLN A 117 -5.61 6.13 9.55
CA GLN A 117 -5.44 5.96 10.99
C GLN A 117 -4.23 5.08 11.29
N PHE A 118 -4.06 3.96 10.59
CA PHE A 118 -2.93 3.05 10.78
C PHE A 118 -1.59 3.79 10.66
N ILE A 119 -1.39 4.57 9.59
CA ILE A 119 -0.09 5.24 9.41
C ILE A 119 0.11 6.41 10.37
N LYS A 120 -0.98 7.04 10.86
CA LYS A 120 -0.91 8.02 11.95
C LYS A 120 -0.46 7.35 13.26
N ASP A 121 -0.98 6.16 13.56
CA ASP A 121 -0.55 5.39 14.72
C ASP A 121 0.93 5.01 14.60
N MET A 122 1.37 4.58 13.41
CA MET A 122 2.78 4.29 13.14
C MET A 122 3.68 5.53 13.27
N ALA A 123 3.18 6.73 12.94
CA ALA A 123 3.90 7.99 13.16
C ALA A 123 4.07 8.36 14.65
N SER A 124 3.35 7.69 15.57
CA SER A 124 3.59 7.82 17.02
C SER A 124 4.70 6.89 17.55
N ILE A 125 5.09 5.89 16.75
CA ILE A 125 6.06 4.84 17.11
C ILE A 125 7.38 5.04 16.37
N HIS A 126 7.32 5.47 15.12
CA HIS A 126 8.48 5.66 14.24
C HIS A 126 8.76 7.14 13.99
N GLU A 127 9.94 7.41 13.46
CA GLU A 127 10.31 8.75 13.01
C GLU A 127 9.38 9.20 11.87
N TRP A 128 8.88 10.43 11.96
CA TRP A 128 8.03 11.04 10.93
C TRP A 128 8.76 11.18 9.59
N SER A 129 10.09 11.28 9.66
CA SER A 129 10.96 11.31 8.51
C SER A 129 12.34 10.80 8.86
N ILE A 130 13.01 10.19 7.88
CA ILE A 130 14.37 9.72 8.00
C ILE A 130 15.27 10.54 7.09
N LYS A 131 16.54 10.65 7.46
CA LYS A 131 17.59 11.21 6.58
C LYS A 131 18.42 10.07 6.02
N THR A 132 18.50 9.99 4.70
CA THR A 132 19.27 8.97 3.98
C THR A 132 20.71 9.43 3.75
N LYS A 133 21.58 8.51 3.31
CA LYS A 133 23.00 8.79 3.03
C LYS A 133 23.21 9.95 2.05
N ASP A 134 22.34 10.10 1.06
CA ASP A 134 22.34 11.21 0.09
C ASP A 134 21.68 12.49 0.62
N ALA A 135 21.52 12.60 1.94
CA ALA A 135 20.88 13.71 2.65
C ALA A 135 19.43 14.00 2.22
N ARG A 136 18.78 13.07 1.51
CA ARG A 136 17.34 13.17 1.22
C ARG A 136 16.54 12.89 2.48
N GLN A 137 15.44 13.60 2.62
CA GLN A 137 14.47 13.39 3.67
C GLN A 137 13.31 12.58 3.10
N ILE A 138 13.05 11.41 3.67
CA ILE A 138 11.92 10.56 3.29
C ILE A 138 10.93 10.58 4.45
N MET A 139 9.69 10.97 4.17
CA MET A 139 8.62 10.99 5.17
C MET A 139 7.93 9.64 5.24
N LEU A 140 7.64 9.20 6.47
CA LEU A 140 6.80 8.03 6.71
C LEU A 140 5.49 8.21 5.94
N SER A 141 5.08 7.21 5.15
CA SER A 141 3.84 7.26 4.34
C SER A 141 3.17 5.89 4.24
N ILE A 142 1.91 5.87 3.80
CA ILE A 142 1.23 4.66 3.34
C ILE A 142 0.96 4.75 1.85
N ILE A 143 1.13 3.62 1.14
CA ILE A 143 0.99 3.52 -0.32
C ILE A 143 0.07 2.36 -0.69
N ALA A 144 -1.05 2.66 -1.36
CA ALA A 144 -1.99 1.68 -1.90
C ALA A 144 -1.84 1.53 -3.42
N PHE A 145 -1.28 0.43 -3.88
CA PHE A 145 -1.18 0.09 -5.31
C PHE A 145 -2.51 -0.33 -5.90
N PHE A 146 -2.72 -0.07 -7.19
CA PHE A 146 -3.89 -0.54 -7.92
C PHE A 146 -3.59 -0.95 -9.36
N SER A 147 -4.48 -1.79 -9.90
CA SER A 147 -4.53 -2.16 -11.31
C SER A 147 -5.88 -1.82 -11.92
N ARG A 148 -5.85 -1.42 -13.19
CA ARG A 148 -7.00 -1.25 -14.08
C ARG A 148 -7.08 -2.36 -15.14
N SER A 149 -6.14 -3.32 -15.11
CA SER A 149 -6.18 -4.48 -16.00
C SER A 149 -7.51 -5.22 -15.85
N LYS A 150 -8.07 -5.65 -16.98
CA LYS A 150 -9.23 -6.53 -17.02
C LYS A 150 -8.83 -8.01 -17.04
N ASP A 151 -7.54 -8.30 -17.19
CA ASP A 151 -7.00 -9.65 -17.21
C ASP A 151 -6.43 -10.01 -15.82
N PRO A 152 -7.08 -10.92 -15.06
CA PRO A 152 -6.57 -11.35 -13.77
C PRO A 152 -5.23 -12.09 -13.84
N ALA A 153 -4.87 -12.67 -15.00
CA ALA A 153 -3.59 -13.34 -15.17
C ALA A 153 -2.44 -12.36 -15.42
N ALA A 154 -2.74 -11.12 -15.80
CA ALA A 154 -1.79 -10.08 -16.12
C ALA A 154 -2.19 -8.72 -15.50
N PRO A 155 -2.12 -8.57 -14.17
CA PRO A 155 -2.36 -7.30 -13.52
C PRO A 155 -1.25 -6.29 -13.87
N SER A 156 -1.65 -5.08 -14.27
CA SER A 156 -0.77 -3.94 -14.50
C SER A 156 -0.54 -3.12 -13.23
N CYS A 157 0.62 -2.47 -13.12
CA CYS A 157 0.86 -1.42 -12.12
C CYS A 157 0.43 -0.07 -12.69
N ASP A 158 -0.85 0.29 -12.58
CA ASP A 158 -1.37 1.54 -13.17
C ASP A 158 -1.10 2.77 -12.31
N GLY A 159 -0.88 2.56 -11.01
CA GLY A 159 -0.61 3.63 -10.09
C GLY A 159 -0.75 3.25 -8.62
N PHE A 160 -0.66 4.27 -7.78
CA PHE A 160 -0.88 4.14 -6.35
C PHE A 160 -1.38 5.43 -5.72
N TYR A 161 -2.07 5.29 -4.60
CA TYR A 161 -2.37 6.40 -3.69
C TYR A 161 -1.30 6.45 -2.62
N GLN A 162 -0.86 7.65 -2.26
CA GLN A 162 0.06 7.89 -1.15
C GLN A 162 -0.59 8.84 -0.16
N TYR A 163 -0.50 8.54 1.14
CA TYR A 163 -0.82 9.50 2.20
C TYR A 163 0.37 9.70 3.12
N VAL A 164 0.68 10.97 3.38
CA VAL A 164 1.78 11.39 4.25
C VAL A 164 1.19 12.02 5.52
N PRO A 165 1.28 11.38 6.70
CA PRO A 165 0.73 11.93 7.94
C PRO A 165 1.33 13.30 8.32
N ALA A 166 2.62 13.54 8.03
CA ALA A 166 3.33 14.78 8.38
C ALA A 166 2.68 16.04 7.77
N THR A 167 2.32 15.94 6.50
CA THR A 167 1.75 17.04 5.71
C THR A 167 0.24 16.96 5.59
N ARG A 168 -0.36 15.83 6.00
CA ARG A 168 -1.77 15.49 5.75
C ARG A 168 -2.12 15.64 4.28
N SER A 169 -1.21 15.20 3.40
CA SER A 169 -1.41 15.25 1.95
C SER A 169 -1.69 13.86 1.42
N MET A 170 -2.66 13.76 0.51
CA MET A 170 -2.91 12.55 -0.27
C MET A 170 -2.64 12.83 -1.73
N THR A 171 -1.91 11.93 -2.37
CA THR A 171 -1.48 12.07 -3.76
C THR A 171 -1.85 10.81 -4.51
N LEU A 172 -2.46 10.97 -5.69
CA LEU A 172 -2.61 9.90 -6.66
C LEU A 172 -1.41 9.95 -7.61
N TRP A 173 -0.66 8.86 -7.70
CA TRP A 173 0.37 8.63 -8.70
C TRP A 173 -0.16 7.70 -9.77
N THR A 174 -0.04 8.07 -11.05
CA THR A 174 -0.45 7.22 -12.18
C THR A 174 0.65 7.12 -13.22
N GLN A 175 0.79 5.94 -13.81
CA GLN A 175 1.64 5.74 -14.96
C GLN A 175 0.83 6.01 -16.24
N ARG A 176 1.26 6.98 -17.04
CA ARG A 176 0.69 7.29 -18.36
C ARG A 176 1.83 7.42 -19.37
N GLU A 177 1.75 6.65 -20.47
CA GLU A 177 2.71 6.74 -21.58
C GLU A 177 4.19 6.58 -21.13
N GLY A 178 4.43 5.70 -20.16
CA GLY A 178 5.77 5.45 -19.61
C GLY A 178 6.26 6.52 -18.62
N GLN A 179 5.45 7.53 -18.31
CA GLN A 179 5.79 8.58 -17.34
C GLN A 179 4.89 8.51 -16.09
N TRP A 180 5.47 8.84 -14.94
CA TRP A 180 4.74 8.98 -13.68
C TRP A 180 4.21 10.41 -13.55
N GLN A 181 2.90 10.52 -13.39
CA GLN A 181 2.19 11.76 -13.11
C GLN A 181 1.58 11.70 -11.72
N HIS A 182 1.44 12.86 -11.07
CA HIS A 182 0.81 12.94 -9.76
C HIS A 182 -0.24 14.04 -9.70
N GLU A 183 -1.25 13.81 -8.87
CA GLU A 183 -2.34 14.73 -8.57
C GLU A 183 -2.56 14.76 -7.06
N LEU A 184 -2.67 15.95 -6.48
CA LEU A 184 -3.08 16.11 -5.09
C LEU A 184 -4.59 15.88 -4.98
N ILE A 185 -4.98 14.97 -4.09
CA ILE A 185 -6.38 14.70 -3.81
C ILE A 185 -6.86 15.63 -2.71
N ASP A 186 -7.93 16.37 -3.00
CA ASP A 186 -8.59 17.25 -2.05
C ASP A 186 -9.02 16.48 -0.78
N PRO A 187 -8.63 16.92 0.43
CA PRO A 187 -9.09 16.35 1.69
C PRO A 187 -10.62 16.23 1.81
N GLU A 188 -11.40 17.11 1.18
CA GLU A 188 -12.87 17.04 1.19
C GLU A 188 -13.43 15.80 0.46
N ILE A 189 -12.63 15.18 -0.41
CA ILE A 189 -13.00 13.93 -1.08
C ILE A 189 -12.90 12.73 -0.11
N TRP A 190 -12.10 12.82 0.96
CA TRP A 190 -11.88 11.73 1.90
C TRP A 190 -13.10 11.47 2.79
N ASP A 191 -13.78 12.54 3.21
CA ASP A 191 -14.88 12.51 4.16
C ASP A 191 -16.25 12.20 3.53
N LYS A 192 -16.33 12.07 2.20
CA LYS A 192 -17.57 11.64 1.55
C LYS A 192 -17.68 10.12 1.60
N PRO A 193 -18.60 9.54 2.40
CA PRO A 193 -18.94 8.13 2.23
C PRO A 193 -19.38 7.95 0.78
N ARG A 194 -18.77 7.02 0.05
CA ARG A 194 -19.29 6.66 -1.28
C ARG A 194 -20.76 6.30 -1.09
N PRO A 195 -21.68 6.80 -1.95
CA PRO A 195 -23.06 6.35 -1.89
C PRO A 195 -23.04 4.83 -2.06
N ARG A 196 -23.53 4.11 -1.04
CA ARG A 196 -23.93 2.72 -1.24
C ARG A 196 -25.01 2.80 -2.30
N ARG A 197 -24.75 2.29 -3.51
CA ARG A 197 -25.83 1.99 -4.44
C ARG A 197 -26.63 0.87 -3.78
N ILE A 198 -27.62 1.25 -2.99
CA ILE A 198 -28.73 0.38 -2.65
C ILE A 198 -29.60 0.43 -3.91
N GLU A 199 -29.37 -0.52 -4.82
CA GLU A 199 -30.37 -0.78 -5.85
C GLU A 199 -31.61 -1.29 -5.12
N LYS A 200 -32.69 -0.51 -5.20
CA LYS A 200 -34.02 -0.92 -4.73
C LYS A 200 -34.39 -2.20 -5.49
N GLN A 201 -34.79 -3.23 -4.74
CA GLN A 201 -35.47 -4.42 -5.26
C GLN A 201 -36.73 -4.04 -6.04
#